data_AF-A8IUX7-F1
#
_entry.id   AF-A8IUX7-F1
#
_cell.length_a   1.000
_cell.length_b   1.000
_cell.length_c   1.000
_cell.angle_alpha   90.00
_cell.angle_beta   90.00
_cell.angle_gamma   90.00
#
_symmetry.space_group_name_H-M   'P 1'
#
loop_
_entity.id
_entity.type
_entity.pdbx_description
1 polymer ?
#
loop_
_entity_poly.entity_id
_entity_poly.type
_entity_poly.pdbx_seq_one_letter_code
_entity_poly.pdbx_strand_id
1 'polypeptide(L)'
;MVSHRGARGPVGSAAEALKDALVAKLQPGIRESPLNDGIYQSIRLVEGFLNACKESEAELEALKAQIKRLMMQQIARSSPSRQRPDQGRSSLPGIDTRPSTSPRNDAELAAAAGGNSRMQLYSRASARSADAPAAGSVPVDWTLPQRTLNRKAFVRGGDFARITLVQDDLARKAEAQRQRDEADRKRSTLAMFDTQMAVVNQRRAEEREARRRAQLDMDEHIRQFQASEEERLRRERATQEGLRDFYSNQIEELHTRQRDEAEQREREHAAERAQAEAEARAERARLEALARENTALRERIKRELNDALAAKAAAKAAQVAEEARYNREYMAKMDADEAARRRAVEIRAEKMRRAFERGGGAALQASLEEQARLDAARAERLAAEAEAAAAEKERRDRERRRREAEETMRTLEEQIAAKQAERAAAAEAARQLREQMTEAERAAKQAREVEKMERRRQQADAFAAQKAAVAEQRRRRFEEYRDPVEERYKWLHAAPMAGTQRAFNNLAVPEGKAAMLASMTL
;
A
#
# COMPACT_ATOMS: atom_id res chain seq x y z
N MET A 1 -7.16 -11.28 -21.07
CA MET A 1 -6.33 -10.85 -22.21
C MET A 1 -4.87 -10.99 -21.81
N VAL A 2 -4.10 -11.82 -22.52
CA VAL A 2 -2.65 -11.97 -22.31
C VAL A 2 -1.97 -11.29 -23.49
N SER A 3 -1.48 -10.06 -23.29
CA SER A 3 -0.77 -9.34 -24.35
C SER A 3 0.59 -9.98 -24.58
N HIS A 4 0.88 -10.37 -25.82
CA HIS A 4 2.21 -10.88 -26.20
C HIS A 4 3.27 -9.80 -25.96
N ARG A 5 4.07 -9.97 -24.89
CA ARG A 5 5.34 -9.25 -24.73
C ARG A 5 6.35 -9.87 -25.68
N GLY A 6 6.31 -9.47 -26.95
CA GLY A 6 7.47 -9.60 -27.83
C GLY A 6 8.67 -8.86 -27.22
N ALA A 7 9.89 -9.31 -27.50
CA ALA A 7 11.09 -8.67 -26.99
C ALA A 7 11.21 -7.24 -27.56
N ARG A 8 10.87 -6.24 -26.74
CA ARG A 8 11.00 -4.81 -27.07
C ARG A 8 12.47 -4.42 -27.13
N GLY A 9 12.83 -3.50 -28.02
CA GLY A 9 14.19 -2.96 -28.12
C GLY A 9 14.63 -2.22 -26.86
N PRO A 10 15.91 -1.83 -26.77
CA PRO A 10 16.47 -1.21 -25.56
C PRO A 10 15.72 0.07 -25.14
N VAL A 11 15.24 0.86 -26.10
CA VAL A 11 14.41 2.05 -25.86
C VAL A 11 13.05 1.69 -25.25
N GLY A 12 12.41 0.63 -25.74
CA GLY A 12 11.16 0.11 -25.18
C GLY A 12 11.34 -0.46 -23.77
N SER A 13 12.45 -1.17 -23.52
CA SER A 13 12.81 -1.66 -22.18
C SER A 13 13.08 -0.51 -21.19
N ALA A 14 13.80 0.54 -21.62
CA ALA A 14 14.03 1.73 -20.82
C ALA A 14 12.73 2.51 -20.52
N ALA A 15 11.76 2.50 -21.44
CA ALA A 15 10.43 3.04 -21.21
C ALA A 15 9.58 2.18 -20.26
N GLU A 16 9.65 0.84 -20.31
CA GLU A 16 9.04 -0.03 -19.29
C GLU A 16 9.64 0.22 -17.90
N ALA A 17 10.97 0.30 -17.78
CA ALA A 17 11.64 0.61 -16.51
C ALA A 17 11.24 2.00 -15.97
N LEU A 18 11.04 3.00 -16.84
CA LEU A 18 10.51 4.32 -16.45
C LEU A 18 9.05 4.25 -15.97
N LYS A 19 8.21 3.41 -16.59
CA LYS A 19 6.84 3.16 -16.12
C LYS A 19 6.84 2.52 -14.74
N ASP A 20 7.63 1.47 -14.53
CA ASP A 20 7.67 0.75 -13.26
C ASP A 20 8.23 1.63 -12.13
N ALA A 21 9.22 2.48 -12.43
CA ALA A 21 9.73 3.50 -11.51
C ALA A 21 8.73 4.63 -11.18
N LEU A 22 7.73 4.88 -12.04
CA LEU A 22 6.60 5.78 -11.75
C LEU A 22 5.54 5.06 -10.91
N VAL A 23 5.21 3.81 -11.23
CA VAL A 23 4.26 2.98 -10.46
C VAL A 23 4.75 2.78 -9.02
N ALA A 24 6.05 2.53 -8.83
CA ALA A 24 6.66 2.39 -7.50
C ALA A 24 6.63 3.69 -6.66
N LYS A 25 6.31 4.85 -7.26
CA LYS A 25 6.16 6.14 -6.55
C LYS A 25 4.71 6.50 -6.21
N LEU A 26 3.73 5.72 -6.67
CA LEU A 26 2.33 5.88 -6.24
C LEU A 26 2.19 5.46 -4.77
N GLN A 27 1.86 6.41 -3.90
CA GLN A 27 1.63 6.11 -2.48
C GLN A 27 0.26 5.43 -2.30
N PRO A 28 0.20 4.16 -1.86
CA PRO A 28 -1.07 3.46 -1.66
C PRO A 28 -1.83 4.08 -0.47
N GLY A 29 -3.08 4.51 -0.71
CA GLY A 29 -3.98 5.08 0.30
C GLY A 29 -4.43 6.52 -0.03
N ILE A 30 -3.53 7.36 -0.57
CA ILE A 30 -3.83 8.78 -0.80
C ILE A 30 -4.33 9.02 -2.23
N ARG A 31 -5.56 8.58 -2.52
CA ARG A 31 -6.16 8.66 -3.87
C ARG A 31 -6.36 10.09 -4.41
N GLU A 32 -6.37 11.10 -3.53
CA GLU A 32 -6.71 12.49 -3.85
C GLU A 32 -5.48 13.43 -3.80
N SER A 33 -4.27 12.89 -3.75
CA SER A 33 -3.05 13.71 -3.80
C SER A 33 -2.79 14.25 -5.22
N PRO A 34 -2.61 15.59 -5.41
CA PRO A 34 -2.29 16.16 -6.72
C PRO A 34 -0.93 15.68 -7.27
N LEU A 35 -0.06 15.15 -6.40
CA LEU A 35 1.18 14.50 -6.81
C LEU A 35 0.91 13.11 -7.44
N ASN A 36 -0.05 12.35 -6.92
CA ASN A 36 -0.48 11.08 -7.52
C ASN A 36 -1.16 11.31 -8.89
N ASP A 37 -1.99 12.36 -9.05
CA ASP A 37 -2.52 12.76 -10.36
C ASP A 37 -1.41 13.03 -11.38
N GLY A 38 -0.33 13.72 -10.96
CA GLY A 38 0.85 13.91 -11.79
C GLY A 38 1.50 12.60 -12.22
N ILE A 39 1.60 11.63 -11.31
CA ILE A 39 2.19 10.31 -11.60
C ILE A 39 1.28 9.53 -12.56
N TYR A 40 -0.04 9.53 -12.36
CA TYR A 40 -0.98 8.89 -13.29
C TYR A 40 -0.95 9.49 -14.70
N GLN A 41 -0.86 10.82 -14.83
CA GLN A 41 -0.67 11.48 -16.13
C GLN A 41 0.67 11.09 -16.76
N SER A 42 1.73 11.00 -15.96
CA SER A 42 3.07 10.58 -16.43
C SER A 42 3.07 9.12 -16.90
N ILE A 43 2.39 8.21 -16.20
CA ILE A 43 2.23 6.81 -16.60
C ILE A 43 1.48 6.72 -17.94
N ARG A 44 0.39 7.49 -18.12
CA ARG A 44 -0.35 7.52 -19.40
C ARG A 44 0.51 8.00 -20.57
N LEU A 45 1.44 8.94 -20.36
CA LEU A 45 2.39 9.36 -21.40
C LEU A 45 3.36 8.23 -21.78
N VAL A 46 3.88 7.49 -20.80
CA VAL A 46 4.76 6.32 -21.07
C VAL A 46 3.98 5.18 -21.74
N GLU A 47 2.74 4.92 -21.34
CA GLU A 47 1.87 3.95 -22.01
C GLU A 47 1.54 4.36 -23.45
N GLY A 48 1.27 5.64 -23.71
CA GLY A 48 1.09 6.16 -25.06
C GLY A 48 2.34 5.96 -25.94
N PHE A 49 3.53 6.22 -25.40
CA PHE A 49 4.81 5.97 -26.08
C PHE A 49 5.04 4.47 -26.39
N LEU A 50 4.83 3.60 -25.39
CA LEU A 50 4.96 2.15 -25.51
C LEU A 50 3.94 1.52 -26.47
N ASN A 51 2.73 2.09 -26.56
CA ASN A 51 1.68 1.64 -27.49
C ASN A 51 1.89 2.17 -28.92
N ALA A 52 2.61 3.27 -29.08
CA ALA A 52 3.02 3.80 -30.39
C ALA A 52 4.25 3.09 -30.99
N CYS A 53 4.82 2.09 -30.30
CA CYS A 53 6.01 1.32 -30.71
C CYS A 53 7.21 2.19 -31.12
N LYS A 54 7.39 3.32 -30.42
CA LYS A 54 8.48 4.27 -30.67
C LYS A 54 9.79 3.77 -30.07
N GLU A 55 10.76 3.44 -30.93
CA GLU A 55 12.11 3.01 -30.51
C GLU A 55 13.18 4.10 -30.76
N SER A 56 12.78 5.36 -30.93
CA SER A 56 13.70 6.50 -31.05
C SER A 56 14.16 7.01 -29.69
N GLU A 57 15.48 7.07 -29.48
CA GLU A 57 16.09 7.61 -28.25
C GLU A 57 15.74 9.08 -28.03
N ALA A 58 15.71 9.90 -29.09
CA ALA A 58 15.35 11.31 -29.01
C ALA A 58 13.89 11.51 -28.55
N GLU A 59 12.99 10.61 -28.92
CA GLU A 59 11.60 10.65 -28.45
C GLU A 59 11.47 10.16 -27.00
N LEU A 60 12.32 9.21 -26.56
CA LEU A 60 12.43 8.81 -25.16
C LEU A 60 12.99 9.96 -24.29
N GLU A 61 13.93 10.76 -24.79
CA GLU A 61 14.42 11.96 -24.11
C GLU A 61 13.35 13.05 -24.02
N ALA A 62 12.61 13.29 -25.11
CA ALA A 62 11.47 14.21 -25.10
C ALA A 62 10.39 13.78 -24.09
N LEU A 63 10.09 12.48 -24.01
CA LEU A 63 9.19 11.89 -23.01
C LEU A 63 9.68 12.12 -21.57
N LYS A 64 10.96 11.83 -21.30
CA LYS A 64 11.59 12.10 -19.99
C LYS A 64 11.50 13.59 -19.61
N ALA A 65 11.74 14.49 -20.56
CA ALA A 65 11.64 15.93 -20.35
C ALA A 65 10.19 16.40 -20.10
N GLN A 66 9.21 15.83 -20.81
CA GLN A 66 7.78 16.11 -20.59
C GLN A 66 7.32 15.65 -19.21
N ILE A 67 7.68 14.42 -18.80
CA ILE A 67 7.38 13.88 -17.46
C ILE A 67 8.04 14.73 -16.37
N LYS A 68 9.31 15.13 -16.55
CA LYS A 68 10.00 16.02 -15.60
C LYS A 68 9.28 17.37 -15.48
N ARG A 69 8.82 17.96 -16.58
CA ARG A 69 8.05 19.22 -16.58
C ARG A 69 6.72 19.06 -15.82
N LEU A 70 6.00 17.97 -16.06
CA LEU A 70 4.72 17.66 -15.41
C LEU A 70 4.89 17.46 -13.90
N MET A 71 5.90 16.70 -13.48
CA MET A 71 6.27 16.52 -12.06
C MET A 71 6.60 17.86 -11.38
N MET A 72 7.44 18.70 -11.99
CA MET A 72 7.78 20.02 -11.41
C MET A 72 6.56 20.94 -11.29
N GLN A 73 5.63 20.91 -12.26
CA GLN A 73 4.38 21.68 -12.19
C GLN A 73 3.46 21.20 -11.06
N GLN A 74 3.38 19.89 -10.80
CA GLN A 74 2.55 19.35 -9.70
C GLN A 74 3.19 19.60 -8.33
N ILE A 75 4.53 19.53 -8.20
CA ILE A 75 5.25 19.91 -6.97
C ILE A 75 5.06 21.40 -6.64
N ALA A 76 5.06 22.27 -7.66
CA ALA A 76 4.76 23.69 -7.50
C ALA A 76 3.31 23.96 -7.07
N ARG A 77 2.36 23.06 -7.40
CA ARG A 77 0.95 23.13 -6.99
C ARG A 77 0.68 22.49 -5.62
N SER A 78 1.44 21.45 -5.25
CA SER A 78 1.32 20.77 -3.96
C SER A 78 2.14 21.40 -2.83
N SER A 79 2.91 22.45 -3.13
CA SER A 79 3.64 23.24 -2.13
C SER A 79 2.64 24.13 -1.36
N PRO A 80 2.41 23.92 -0.06
CA PRO A 80 1.46 24.73 0.71
C PRO A 80 1.92 26.19 0.76
N SER A 81 1.02 27.12 0.48
CA SER A 81 1.27 28.55 0.55
C SER A 81 1.64 28.95 1.99
N ARG A 82 2.88 29.38 2.18
CA ARG A 82 3.37 29.85 3.48
C ARG A 82 2.51 31.02 3.98
N GLN A 83 2.25 31.03 5.28
CA GLN A 83 1.34 31.96 5.95
C GLN A 83 1.71 33.43 5.66
N ARG A 84 0.68 34.28 5.51
CA ARG A 84 0.83 35.72 5.76
C ARG A 84 1.28 35.92 7.20
N PRO A 85 2.31 36.74 7.49
CA PRO A 85 2.49 37.30 8.81
C PRO A 85 1.47 38.42 9.04
N ASP A 86 0.92 38.51 10.24
CA ASP A 86 0.16 39.67 10.70
C ASP A 86 1.09 40.87 10.92
N GLN A 87 0.74 42.05 10.40
CA GLN A 87 1.28 43.32 10.87
C GLN A 87 0.25 44.46 10.78
N GLY A 88 0.11 45.17 11.90
CA GLY A 88 0.16 46.64 11.92
C GLY A 88 -1.07 47.42 11.48
N ARG A 89 -1.88 47.86 12.45
CA ARG A 89 -2.70 49.08 12.32
C ARG A 89 -1.81 50.30 12.06
N SER A 90 -2.15 51.18 11.12
CA SER A 90 -2.04 52.64 11.32
C SER A 90 -2.85 53.49 10.30
N SER A 91 -3.82 54.24 10.84
CA SER A 91 -4.21 55.64 10.49
C SER A 91 -4.34 56.17 9.04
N LEU A 92 -5.54 56.72 8.79
CA LEU A 92 -5.88 57.96 8.03
C LEU A 92 -6.16 57.88 6.50
N PRO A 93 -6.93 58.84 5.90
CA PRO A 93 -7.79 58.57 4.74
C PRO A 93 -7.62 59.49 3.50
N GLY A 94 -8.20 59.06 2.37
CA GLY A 94 -8.50 59.84 1.15
C GLY A 94 -9.40 59.00 0.23
N ILE A 95 -10.69 59.33 0.06
CA ILE A 95 -11.28 60.25 -0.94
C ILE A 95 -11.36 59.63 -2.36
N ASP A 96 -12.61 59.35 -2.77
CA ASP A 96 -13.22 59.25 -4.12
C ASP A 96 -12.37 58.74 -5.32
N THR A 97 -12.82 57.70 -6.04
CA THR A 97 -13.93 57.89 -7.00
C THR A 97 -14.74 56.62 -7.34
N ARG A 98 -16.02 56.84 -7.69
CA ARG A 98 -16.96 55.96 -8.42
C ARG A 98 -16.98 56.37 -9.92
N PRO A 99 -17.64 55.68 -10.89
CA PRO A 99 -18.88 54.89 -10.76
C PRO A 99 -19.03 53.62 -11.64
N SER A 100 -20.25 53.04 -11.63
CA SER A 100 -20.85 52.16 -12.68
C SER A 100 -20.30 50.72 -12.82
N THR A 101 -21.10 49.67 -13.06
CA THR A 101 -22.57 49.56 -13.18
C THR A 101 -23.07 48.19 -12.66
N SER A 102 -24.25 48.15 -12.06
CA SER A 102 -25.02 46.93 -11.69
C SER A 102 -25.80 46.40 -12.94
N PRO A 103 -26.59 45.27 -12.96
CA PRO A 103 -27.38 44.72 -11.82
C PRO A 103 -27.63 43.19 -11.73
N ARG A 104 -28.17 42.78 -10.55
CA ARG A 104 -29.17 41.72 -10.27
C ARG A 104 -28.86 40.25 -10.68
N ASN A 105 -29.28 39.22 -9.94
CA ASN A 105 -30.49 39.08 -9.12
C ASN A 105 -30.24 38.59 -7.67
N ASP A 106 -31.26 38.78 -6.84
CA ASP A 106 -31.39 38.29 -5.46
C ASP A 106 -32.28 37.03 -5.37
N ALA A 107 -32.64 36.64 -4.14
CA ALA A 107 -33.37 35.44 -3.68
C ALA A 107 -32.56 34.12 -3.73
N GLU A 108 -32.21 33.46 -2.62
CA GLU A 108 -32.98 33.09 -1.41
C GLU A 108 -34.02 31.98 -1.66
N LEU A 109 -33.64 30.72 -1.38
CA LEU A 109 -34.53 29.69 -0.82
C LEU A 109 -33.78 28.39 -0.49
N ALA A 110 -33.72 28.05 0.80
CA ALA A 110 -33.38 26.72 1.31
C ALA A 110 -33.93 26.56 2.75
N ALA A 111 -34.42 25.41 3.21
CA ALA A 111 -34.94 24.24 2.51
C ALA A 111 -35.74 23.38 3.51
N ALA A 112 -36.85 22.75 3.10
CA ALA A 112 -37.48 21.65 3.81
C ALA A 112 -38.47 20.90 2.88
N ALA A 113 -38.61 19.58 3.05
CA ALA A 113 -39.54 18.76 2.27
C ALA A 113 -40.22 17.69 3.14
N GLY A 114 -41.52 17.48 2.93
CA GLY A 114 -42.33 16.42 3.56
C GLY A 114 -42.87 16.77 4.96
N GLY A 115 -44.05 16.27 5.37
CA GLY A 115 -45.06 15.59 4.53
C GLY A 115 -46.19 14.88 5.30
N ASN A 116 -47.43 15.15 4.89
CA ASN A 116 -48.67 14.36 5.06
C ASN A 116 -49.36 14.23 6.43
N SER A 117 -50.71 14.13 6.34
CA SER A 117 -51.67 13.52 7.29
C SER A 117 -52.00 14.28 8.60
N ARG A 118 -53.25 14.25 9.12
CA ARG A 118 -54.48 13.57 8.66
C ARG A 118 -55.77 14.18 9.27
N MET A 119 -56.91 13.81 8.67
CA MET A 119 -58.28 13.73 9.25
C MET A 119 -59.09 15.01 9.48
N GLN A 120 -60.42 14.82 9.41
CA GLN A 120 -61.51 15.79 9.54
C GLN A 120 -62.19 15.65 10.91
N LEU A 121 -63.13 16.55 11.26
CA LEU A 121 -64.56 16.20 11.39
C LEU A 121 -65.46 17.44 11.64
N TYR A 122 -66.79 17.24 11.62
CA TYR A 122 -67.82 18.28 11.54
C TYR A 122 -68.48 18.65 12.89
N SER A 123 -68.88 19.92 13.06
CA SER A 123 -70.23 20.42 13.43
C SER A 123 -70.14 21.90 13.89
N ARG A 124 -70.91 22.89 13.42
CA ARG A 124 -72.38 23.04 13.19
C ARG A 124 -73.19 23.28 14.48
N ALA A 125 -73.38 24.56 14.84
CA ALA A 125 -74.70 25.21 14.99
C ALA A 125 -74.61 26.60 15.68
N SER A 126 -75.44 27.55 15.22
CA SER A 126 -76.03 28.71 15.94
C SER A 126 -75.14 29.73 16.69
N ALA A 127 -75.52 31.00 16.82
CA ALA A 127 -76.44 31.84 16.04
C ALA A 127 -76.27 33.30 16.49
N ARG A 128 -76.40 34.28 15.59
CA ARG A 128 -76.89 35.63 15.92
C ARG A 128 -77.40 36.35 14.67
N SER A 129 -78.31 37.30 14.90
CA SER A 129 -79.21 37.86 13.89
C SER A 129 -79.23 39.38 13.93
N ALA A 130 -79.18 39.99 12.74
CA ALA A 130 -79.44 41.38 12.40
C ALA A 130 -79.68 41.37 10.86
N ASP A 131 -80.65 42.06 10.25
CA ASP A 131 -81.76 42.87 10.76
C ASP A 131 -82.99 42.70 9.83
N ALA A 132 -84.15 43.25 10.24
CA ALA A 132 -85.34 43.66 9.47
C ALA A 132 -85.76 42.91 8.16
N PRO A 133 -87.06 42.65 8.02
CA PRO A 133 -87.79 43.41 6.99
C PRO A 133 -89.15 43.98 7.47
N ALA A 134 -89.81 44.73 6.60
CA ALA A 134 -91.02 45.50 6.89
C ALA A 134 -92.34 44.81 6.49
N ALA A 135 -93.42 45.25 7.16
CA ALA A 135 -94.81 45.37 6.68
C ALA A 135 -95.48 44.25 5.85
N GLY A 136 -96.59 43.70 6.38
CA GLY A 136 -97.77 43.39 5.56
C GLY A 136 -98.50 42.06 5.81
N SER A 137 -99.54 42.07 6.67
CA SER A 137 -100.72 41.19 6.57
C SER A 137 -101.89 41.79 7.38
N VAL A 138 -103.14 41.37 7.11
CA VAL A 138 -104.37 42.08 7.52
C VAL A 138 -105.38 41.12 8.26
N PRO A 139 -106.74 41.27 8.34
CA PRO A 139 -107.42 41.32 9.65
C PRO A 139 -108.47 40.22 9.97
N VAL A 140 -108.87 40.15 11.26
CA VAL A 140 -110.16 39.68 11.84
C VAL A 140 -110.30 40.40 13.20
N ASP A 141 -111.34 41.13 13.64
CA ASP A 141 -112.76 41.38 13.29
C ASP A 141 -113.85 40.48 13.92
N TRP A 142 -114.68 41.08 14.80
CA TRP A 142 -115.94 40.56 15.40
C TRP A 142 -116.81 41.74 15.87
N THR A 143 -118.16 41.61 15.83
CA THR A 143 -119.06 42.80 15.78
C THR A 143 -120.33 42.74 16.65
N LEU A 144 -120.77 43.94 17.10
CA LEU A 144 -122.17 44.37 17.38
C LEU A 144 -122.90 43.76 18.63
N PRO A 145 -124.07 44.29 19.10
CA PRO A 145 -125.02 45.21 18.44
C PRO A 145 -125.62 46.44 19.19
N GLN A 146 -125.72 47.55 18.44
CA GLN A 146 -126.89 48.45 18.24
C GLN A 146 -127.70 49.19 19.36
N ARG A 147 -127.88 50.52 19.11
CA ARG A 147 -129.08 51.40 19.36
C ARG A 147 -129.43 51.76 20.82
N THR A 148 -130.06 52.90 21.18
CA THR A 148 -130.29 54.26 20.59
C THR A 148 -130.82 55.21 21.68
N LEU A 149 -130.44 56.50 21.69
CA LEU A 149 -131.32 57.71 21.82
C LEU A 149 -130.50 58.99 22.12
N ASN A 150 -131.16 60.14 22.34
CA ASN A 150 -130.62 61.46 22.00
C ASN A 150 -131.01 62.59 23.00
N ARG A 151 -130.19 63.65 23.03
CA ARG A 151 -130.41 65.03 23.57
C ARG A 151 -130.40 65.33 25.10
N LYS A 152 -129.38 66.15 25.44
CA LYS A 152 -129.41 67.43 26.20
C LYS A 152 -129.99 67.50 27.64
N ALA A 153 -129.12 67.84 28.58
CA ALA A 153 -129.38 68.88 29.59
C ALA A 153 -128.06 69.58 30.00
N PHE A 154 -128.12 70.88 30.31
CA PHE A 154 -127.03 71.64 30.97
C PHE A 154 -127.44 71.85 32.43
N VAL A 155 -126.64 71.40 33.40
CA VAL A 155 -126.71 71.85 34.81
C VAL A 155 -125.27 72.02 35.32
N ARG A 156 -125.04 72.98 36.21
CA ARG A 156 -123.72 73.51 36.58
C ARG A 156 -123.53 73.47 38.10
N GLY A 157 -122.51 72.76 38.57
CA GLY A 157 -122.09 72.73 39.99
C GLY A 157 -122.81 71.66 40.84
N GLY A 158 -122.09 71.15 41.86
CA GLY A 158 -122.59 70.13 42.81
C GLY A 158 -121.83 68.80 42.75
N ASP A 159 -120.87 68.65 43.68
CA ASP A 159 -120.30 67.42 44.28
C ASP A 159 -119.78 66.23 43.46
N PHE A 160 -120.29 65.92 42.26
CA PHE A 160 -119.79 64.81 41.43
C PHE A 160 -118.28 64.94 41.12
N ALA A 161 -117.80 66.17 40.93
CA ALA A 161 -116.39 66.46 40.66
C ALA A 161 -115.43 66.07 41.80
N ARG A 162 -115.91 65.90 43.04
CA ARG A 162 -115.10 65.36 44.15
C ARG A 162 -114.99 63.85 44.09
N ILE A 163 -116.06 63.16 43.69
CA ILE A 163 -116.10 61.70 43.59
C ILE A 163 -115.16 61.23 42.48
N THR A 164 -115.15 61.90 41.32
CA THR A 164 -114.18 61.63 40.25
C THR A 164 -112.75 61.90 40.68
N LEU A 165 -112.48 63.00 41.40
CA LEU A 165 -111.13 63.30 41.91
C LEU A 165 -110.61 62.24 42.90
N VAL A 166 -111.48 61.70 43.76
CA VAL A 166 -111.12 60.60 44.67
C VAL A 166 -110.90 59.28 43.91
N GLN A 167 -111.66 59.03 42.84
CA GLN A 167 -111.46 57.87 41.97
C GLN A 167 -110.16 57.99 41.15
N ASP A 168 -109.83 59.17 40.63
CA ASP A 168 -108.58 59.46 39.92
C ASP A 168 -107.36 59.34 40.85
N ASP A 169 -107.44 59.83 42.10
CA ASP A 169 -106.37 59.67 43.08
C ASP A 169 -106.22 58.22 43.57
N LEU A 170 -107.29 57.43 43.61
CA LEU A 170 -107.22 55.98 43.84
C LEU A 170 -106.61 55.24 42.64
N ALA A 171 -106.98 55.62 41.42
CA ALA A 171 -106.39 55.08 40.19
C ALA A 171 -104.88 55.39 40.12
N ARG A 172 -104.48 56.65 40.36
CA ARG A 172 -103.06 57.06 40.45
C ARG A 172 -102.29 56.32 41.53
N LYS A 173 -102.89 56.06 42.70
CA LYS A 173 -102.26 55.25 43.75
C LYS A 173 -102.11 53.79 43.31
N ALA A 174 -103.11 53.22 42.66
CA ALA A 174 -103.04 51.86 42.10
C ALA A 174 -102.00 51.74 40.97
N GLU A 175 -101.89 52.74 40.09
CA GLU A 175 -100.86 52.82 39.05
C GLU A 175 -99.46 53.00 39.63
N ALA A 176 -99.28 53.91 40.60
CA ALA A 176 -98.01 54.10 41.30
C ALA A 176 -97.58 52.83 42.07
N GLN A 177 -98.53 52.05 42.58
CA GLN A 177 -98.25 50.76 43.21
C GLN A 177 -97.91 49.68 42.18
N ARG A 178 -98.63 49.58 41.05
CA ARG A 178 -98.25 48.71 39.93
C ARG A 178 -96.86 49.04 39.38
N GLN A 179 -96.50 50.32 39.28
CA GLN A 179 -95.16 50.76 38.86
C GLN A 179 -94.07 50.35 39.87
N ARG A 180 -94.36 50.34 41.17
CA ARG A 180 -93.45 49.81 42.20
C ARG A 180 -93.33 48.29 42.10
N ASP A 181 -94.44 47.57 42.02
CA ASP A 181 -94.46 46.11 41.84
C ASP A 181 -93.71 45.68 40.57
N GLU A 182 -93.86 46.44 39.48
CA GLU A 182 -93.07 46.25 38.25
C GLU A 182 -91.58 46.58 38.43
N ALA A 183 -91.23 47.66 39.14
CA ALA A 183 -89.84 48.02 39.40
C ALA A 183 -89.15 46.96 40.27
N ASP A 184 -89.83 46.42 41.27
CA ASP A 184 -89.28 45.38 42.14
C ASP A 184 -89.26 44.00 41.47
N ARG A 185 -90.21 43.69 40.56
CA ARG A 185 -90.08 42.56 39.63
C ARG A 185 -88.88 42.71 38.71
N LYS A 186 -88.65 43.90 38.12
CA LYS A 186 -87.49 44.21 37.26
C LYS A 186 -86.16 44.12 38.03
N ARG A 187 -86.13 44.56 39.30
CA ARG A 187 -84.98 44.37 40.20
C ARG A 187 -84.73 42.89 40.52
N SER A 188 -85.79 42.13 40.80
CA SER A 188 -85.71 40.69 41.08
C SER A 188 -85.16 39.89 39.89
N THR A 189 -85.65 40.16 38.67
CA THR A 189 -85.11 39.51 37.46
C THR A 189 -83.68 39.93 37.16
N LEU A 190 -83.31 41.20 37.32
CA LEU A 190 -81.93 41.67 37.19
C LEU A 190 -81.00 40.98 38.20
N ALA A 191 -81.38 40.87 39.48
CA ALA A 191 -80.60 40.15 40.49
C ALA A 191 -80.43 38.65 40.17
N MET A 192 -81.42 38.01 39.54
CA MET A 192 -81.27 36.64 39.03
C MET A 192 -80.32 36.56 37.83
N PHE A 193 -80.32 37.55 36.94
CA PHE A 193 -79.33 37.62 35.85
C PHE A 193 -77.91 37.89 36.36
N ASP A 194 -77.73 38.80 37.32
CA ASP A 194 -76.43 39.13 37.91
C ASP A 194 -75.83 37.93 38.65
N THR A 195 -76.65 37.17 39.40
CA THR A 195 -76.20 35.93 40.07
C THR A 195 -75.89 34.80 39.08
N GLN A 196 -76.67 34.64 38.00
CA GLN A 196 -76.32 33.71 36.92
C GLN A 196 -75.01 34.11 36.21
N MET A 197 -74.82 35.41 35.94
CA MET A 197 -73.59 35.93 35.34
C MET A 197 -72.39 35.78 36.28
N ALA A 198 -72.57 35.93 37.60
CA ALA A 198 -71.54 35.66 38.59
C ALA A 198 -71.09 34.18 38.56
N VAL A 199 -72.03 33.23 38.55
CA VAL A 199 -71.73 31.79 38.44
C VAL A 199 -71.04 31.44 37.11
N VAL A 200 -71.46 32.03 35.99
CA VAL A 200 -70.79 31.85 34.69
C VAL A 200 -69.39 32.44 34.68
N ASN A 201 -69.18 33.61 35.31
CA ASN A 201 -67.86 34.22 35.44
C ASN A 201 -66.93 33.45 36.38
N GLN A 202 -67.46 32.89 37.47
CA GLN A 202 -66.71 32.02 38.38
C GLN A 202 -66.26 30.74 37.68
N ARG A 203 -67.17 30.01 36.99
CA ARG A 203 -66.78 28.85 36.18
C ARG A 203 -65.74 29.19 35.11
N ARG A 204 -65.85 30.37 34.48
CA ARG A 204 -64.84 30.86 33.53
C ARG A 204 -63.49 31.20 34.16
N ALA A 205 -63.45 31.56 35.45
CA ALA A 205 -62.20 31.73 36.19
C ALA A 205 -61.59 30.36 36.54
N GLU A 206 -62.39 29.45 37.08
CA GLU A 206 -62.01 28.07 37.40
C GLU A 206 -61.49 27.32 36.15
N GLU A 207 -62.15 27.44 35.00
CA GLU A 207 -61.66 26.90 33.72
C GLU A 207 -60.32 27.50 33.28
N ARG A 208 -60.09 28.80 33.51
CA ARG A 208 -58.80 29.45 33.17
C ARG A 208 -57.69 28.98 34.08
N GLU A 209 -57.96 28.78 35.37
CA GLU A 209 -57.00 28.21 36.30
C GLU A 209 -56.70 26.74 36.00
N ALA A 210 -57.72 25.92 35.71
CA ALA A 210 -57.54 24.53 35.31
C ALA A 210 -56.68 24.42 34.03
N ARG A 211 -56.94 25.26 33.02
CA ARG A 211 -56.11 25.33 31.79
C ARG A 211 -54.68 25.78 32.09
N ARG A 212 -54.47 26.75 32.99
CA ARG A 212 -53.13 27.19 33.41
C ARG A 212 -52.36 26.10 34.15
N ARG A 213 -53.01 25.34 35.03
CA ARG A 213 -52.39 24.20 35.71
C ARG A 213 -51.99 23.12 34.70
N ALA A 214 -52.92 22.70 33.84
CA ALA A 214 -52.63 21.73 32.78
C ALA A 214 -51.53 22.19 31.80
N GLN A 215 -51.38 23.50 31.55
CA GLN A 215 -50.25 24.04 30.78
C GLN A 215 -48.92 23.94 31.55
N LEU A 216 -48.90 24.27 32.84
CA LEU A 216 -47.71 24.13 33.69
C LEU A 216 -47.30 22.66 33.87
N ASP A 217 -48.27 21.75 34.07
CA ASP A 217 -48.05 20.31 34.18
C ASP A 217 -47.44 19.75 32.86
N MET A 218 -47.93 20.23 31.71
CA MET A 218 -47.40 19.87 30.40
C MET A 218 -46.00 20.46 30.14
N ASP A 219 -45.76 21.72 30.50
CA ASP A 219 -44.45 22.36 30.40
C ASP A 219 -43.42 21.67 31.34
N GLU A 220 -43.84 21.21 32.51
CA GLU A 220 -42.98 20.45 33.42
C GLU A 220 -42.66 19.06 32.85
N HIS A 221 -43.64 18.33 32.31
CA HIS A 221 -43.37 17.07 31.60
C HIS A 221 -42.45 17.25 30.39
N ILE A 222 -42.58 18.35 29.63
CA ILE A 222 -41.67 18.67 28.52
C ILE A 222 -40.24 18.90 29.05
N ARG A 223 -40.07 19.63 30.15
CA ARG A 223 -38.75 19.84 30.79
C ARG A 223 -38.15 18.54 31.34
N GLN A 224 -38.95 17.71 32.00
CA GLN A 224 -38.51 16.40 32.51
C GLN A 224 -38.05 15.49 31.35
N PHE A 225 -38.81 15.45 30.24
CA PHE A 225 -38.44 14.71 29.04
C PHE A 225 -37.12 15.24 28.44
N GLN A 226 -37.01 16.55 28.21
CA GLN A 226 -35.80 17.19 27.69
C GLN A 226 -34.57 16.93 28.58
N ALA A 227 -34.71 17.03 29.91
CA ALA A 227 -33.63 16.70 30.84
C ALA A 227 -33.20 15.22 30.73
N SER A 228 -34.16 14.29 30.58
CA SER A 228 -33.84 12.87 30.39
C SER A 228 -33.16 12.57 29.04
N GLU A 229 -33.54 13.27 27.97
CA GLU A 229 -32.84 13.15 26.67
C GLU A 229 -31.44 13.77 26.73
N GLU A 230 -31.26 14.91 27.40
CA GLU A 230 -29.94 15.48 27.65
C GLU A 230 -29.04 14.54 28.47
N GLU A 231 -29.55 13.95 29.55
CA GLU A 231 -28.80 12.93 30.30
C GLU A 231 -28.45 11.72 29.44
N ARG A 232 -29.39 11.22 28.64
CA ARG A 232 -29.15 10.11 27.73
C ARG A 232 -28.07 10.46 26.71
N LEU A 233 -28.14 11.62 26.07
CA LEU A 233 -27.15 12.10 25.11
C LEU A 233 -25.77 12.35 25.76
N ARG A 234 -25.72 12.81 27.02
CA ARG A 234 -24.46 12.91 27.78
C ARG A 234 -23.85 11.52 28.05
N ARG A 235 -24.67 10.53 28.42
CA ARG A 235 -24.23 9.13 28.60
C ARG A 235 -23.76 8.50 27.27
N GLU A 236 -24.47 8.73 26.17
CA GLU A 236 -24.09 8.27 24.82
C GLU A 236 -22.83 8.96 24.27
N ARG A 237 -22.53 10.20 24.69
CA ARG A 237 -21.25 10.87 24.39
C ARG A 237 -20.11 10.30 25.24
N ALA A 238 -20.30 10.17 26.55
CA ALA A 238 -19.28 9.63 27.45
C ALA A 238 -18.85 8.19 27.07
N THR A 239 -19.77 7.35 26.57
CA THR A 239 -19.40 6.02 26.05
C THR A 239 -18.69 6.07 24.70
N GLN A 240 -19.02 7.03 23.82
CA GLN A 240 -18.27 7.26 22.58
C GLN A 240 -16.87 7.83 22.84
N GLU A 241 -16.71 8.69 23.85
CA GLU A 241 -15.43 9.25 24.29
C GLU A 241 -14.56 8.13 24.89
N GLY A 242 -15.07 7.36 25.86
CA GLY A 242 -14.34 6.21 26.42
C GLY A 242 -13.97 5.13 25.39
N LEU A 243 -14.78 4.93 24.34
CA LEU A 243 -14.42 4.06 23.21
C LEU A 243 -13.30 4.66 22.33
N ARG A 244 -13.29 5.97 22.10
CA ARG A 244 -12.21 6.65 21.36
C ARG A 244 -10.90 6.56 22.13
N ASP A 245 -10.93 6.82 23.44
CA ASP A 245 -9.76 6.76 24.31
C ASP A 245 -9.19 5.33 24.39
N PHE A 246 -10.07 4.32 24.44
CA PHE A 246 -9.67 2.91 24.34
C PHE A 246 -8.96 2.60 23.00
N TYR A 247 -9.51 3.06 21.87
CA TYR A 247 -8.89 2.84 20.57
C TYR A 247 -7.61 3.65 20.35
N SER A 248 -7.49 4.87 20.90
CA SER A 248 -6.23 5.63 20.85
C SER A 248 -5.13 4.94 21.65
N ASN A 249 -5.46 4.43 22.85
CA ASN A 249 -4.50 3.67 23.66
C ASN A 249 -4.04 2.39 22.94
N GLN A 250 -4.94 1.68 22.25
CA GLN A 250 -4.56 0.52 21.42
C GLN A 250 -3.65 0.90 20.23
N ILE A 251 -3.87 2.07 19.61
CA ILE A 251 -3.01 2.58 18.52
C ILE A 251 -1.64 2.98 19.06
N GLU A 252 -1.57 3.63 20.23
CA GLU A 252 -0.31 3.97 20.89
C GLU A 252 0.47 2.72 21.34
N GLU A 253 -0.19 1.70 21.90
CA GLU A 253 0.43 0.41 22.21
C GLU A 253 0.98 -0.31 20.97
N LEU A 254 0.30 -0.22 19.82
CA LEU A 254 0.81 -0.80 18.57
C LEU A 254 2.01 0.00 18.04
N HIS A 255 2.01 1.33 18.19
CA HIS A 255 3.13 2.17 17.77
C HIS A 255 4.35 2.10 18.70
N THR A 256 4.19 1.86 20.00
CA THR A 256 5.33 1.58 20.90
C THR A 256 5.95 0.23 20.56
N ARG A 257 5.15 -0.84 20.45
CA ARG A 257 5.64 -2.16 20.03
C ARG A 257 6.36 -2.14 18.67
N GLN A 258 5.86 -1.37 17.70
CA GLN A 258 6.53 -1.18 16.41
C GLN A 258 7.88 -0.45 16.51
N ARG A 259 8.04 0.47 17.46
CA ARG A 259 9.34 1.13 17.74
C ARG A 259 10.28 0.16 18.45
N ASP A 260 9.78 -0.58 19.44
CA ASP A 260 10.58 -1.58 20.17
C ASP A 260 11.08 -2.69 19.24
N GLU A 261 10.24 -3.19 18.33
CA GLU A 261 10.62 -4.14 17.26
C GLU A 261 11.66 -3.53 16.29
N ALA A 262 11.52 -2.26 15.94
CA ALA A 262 12.48 -1.58 15.05
C ALA A 262 13.84 -1.39 15.73
N GLU A 263 13.86 -0.92 16.98
CA GLU A 263 15.08 -0.81 17.78
C GLU A 263 15.73 -2.17 18.02
N GLN A 264 14.96 -3.24 18.25
CA GLN A 264 15.50 -4.60 18.35
C GLN A 264 16.19 -5.01 17.04
N ARG A 265 15.54 -4.86 15.89
CA ARG A 265 16.14 -5.17 14.57
C ARG A 265 17.36 -4.31 14.26
N GLU A 266 17.38 -3.04 14.65
CA GLU A 266 18.56 -2.18 14.49
C GLU A 266 19.74 -2.62 15.38
N ARG A 267 19.46 -3.07 16.62
CA ARG A 267 20.46 -3.65 17.53
C ARG A 267 20.97 -5.01 17.03
N GLU A 268 20.09 -5.86 16.49
CA GLU A 268 20.43 -7.13 15.84
C GLU A 268 21.32 -6.88 14.61
N HIS A 269 20.91 -6.04 13.67
CA HIS A 269 21.72 -5.67 12.51
C HIS A 269 23.01 -4.93 12.87
N ALA A 270 23.10 -4.27 14.03
CA ALA A 270 24.36 -3.73 14.54
C ALA A 270 25.28 -4.84 15.08
N ALA A 271 24.73 -5.82 15.80
CA ALA A 271 25.46 -6.99 16.28
C ALA A 271 25.95 -7.89 15.13
N GLU A 272 25.12 -8.17 14.13
CA GLU A 272 25.49 -8.91 12.91
C GLU A 272 26.65 -8.23 12.17
N ARG A 273 26.60 -6.91 11.99
CA ARG A 273 27.71 -6.15 11.38
C ARG A 273 28.98 -6.22 12.22
N ALA A 274 28.88 -6.10 13.53
CA ALA A 274 30.03 -6.23 14.44
C ALA A 274 30.64 -7.64 14.42
N GLN A 275 29.82 -8.69 14.31
CA GLN A 275 30.25 -10.08 14.13
C GLN A 275 30.95 -10.28 12.78
N ALA A 276 30.32 -9.86 11.67
CA ALA A 276 30.91 -9.96 10.33
C ALA A 276 32.25 -9.17 10.22
N GLU A 277 32.37 -8.01 10.88
CA GLU A 277 33.64 -7.31 10.99
C GLU A 277 34.69 -8.06 11.84
N ALA A 278 34.28 -8.69 12.94
CA ALA A 278 35.19 -9.48 13.77
C ALA A 278 35.69 -10.74 13.03
N GLU A 279 34.79 -11.42 12.31
CA GLU A 279 35.13 -12.57 11.45
C GLU A 279 36.06 -12.15 10.32
N ALA A 280 35.75 -11.09 9.56
CA ALA A 280 36.62 -10.59 8.51
C ALA A 280 38.00 -10.15 9.02
N ARG A 281 38.11 -9.65 10.26
CA ARG A 281 39.40 -9.36 10.92
C ARG A 281 40.14 -10.64 11.29
N ALA A 282 39.44 -11.66 11.81
CA ALA A 282 40.02 -12.96 12.14
C ALA A 282 40.49 -13.74 10.90
N GLU A 283 39.74 -13.69 9.79
CA GLU A 283 40.15 -14.27 8.51
C GLU A 283 41.39 -13.58 7.94
N ARG A 284 41.44 -12.24 7.95
CA ARG A 284 42.64 -11.49 7.54
C ARG A 284 43.85 -11.87 8.39
N ALA A 285 43.70 -11.97 9.71
CA ALA A 285 44.77 -12.41 10.61
C ALA A 285 45.24 -13.85 10.31
N ARG A 286 44.33 -14.78 10.00
CA ARG A 286 44.66 -16.16 9.56
C ARG A 286 45.41 -16.17 8.23
N LEU A 287 44.95 -15.38 7.24
CA LEU A 287 45.60 -15.27 5.93
C LEU A 287 46.99 -14.62 6.04
N GLU A 288 47.17 -13.62 6.90
CA GLU A 288 48.48 -13.04 7.20
C GLU A 288 49.42 -14.04 7.90
N ALA A 289 48.92 -14.83 8.84
CA ALA A 289 49.71 -15.88 9.49
C ALA A 289 50.19 -16.92 8.47
N LEU A 290 49.27 -17.44 7.64
CA LEU A 290 49.59 -18.37 6.55
C LEU A 290 50.56 -17.76 5.53
N ALA A 291 50.45 -16.46 5.22
CA ALA A 291 51.39 -15.77 4.34
C ALA A 291 52.79 -15.69 4.95
N ARG A 292 52.91 -15.38 6.25
CA ARG A 292 54.18 -15.34 6.99
C ARG A 292 54.83 -16.73 7.04
N GLU A 293 54.05 -17.77 7.36
CA GLU A 293 54.50 -19.17 7.32
C GLU A 293 54.99 -19.58 5.93
N ASN A 294 54.25 -19.24 4.86
CA ASN A 294 54.66 -19.49 3.48
C ASN A 294 55.96 -18.74 3.11
N THR A 295 56.17 -17.52 3.59
CA THR A 295 57.46 -16.82 3.38
C THR A 295 58.60 -17.50 4.13
N ALA A 296 58.39 -17.92 5.39
CA ALA A 296 59.40 -18.64 6.17
C ALA A 296 59.76 -20.00 5.56
N LEU A 297 58.79 -20.75 5.03
CA LEU A 297 59.01 -22.00 4.31
C LEU A 297 59.79 -21.77 3.01
N ARG A 298 59.45 -20.72 2.23
CA ARG A 298 60.21 -20.36 1.02
C ARG A 298 61.64 -19.95 1.32
N GLU A 299 61.87 -19.19 2.39
CA GLU A 299 63.23 -18.87 2.84
C GLU A 299 64.00 -20.12 3.29
N ARG A 300 63.36 -21.01 4.05
CA ARG A 300 63.97 -22.27 4.48
C ARG A 300 64.38 -23.12 3.28
N ILE A 301 63.48 -23.36 2.32
CA ILE A 301 63.76 -24.11 1.09
C ILE A 301 64.90 -23.43 0.29
N LYS A 302 64.94 -22.09 0.23
CA LYS A 302 66.01 -21.34 -0.44
C LYS A 302 67.37 -21.52 0.25
N ARG A 303 67.41 -21.59 1.59
CA ARG A 303 68.63 -21.88 2.36
C ARG A 303 69.08 -23.31 2.11
N GLU A 304 68.20 -24.30 2.32
CA GLU A 304 68.48 -25.73 2.09
C GLU A 304 68.94 -26.02 0.66
N LEU A 305 68.38 -25.34 -0.35
CA LEU A 305 68.81 -25.44 -1.75
C LEU A 305 70.17 -24.77 -2.01
N ASN A 306 70.44 -23.61 -1.42
CA ASN A 306 71.75 -22.95 -1.49
C ASN A 306 72.85 -23.81 -0.84
N ASP A 307 72.55 -24.41 0.33
CA ASP A 307 73.47 -25.29 1.06
C ASP A 307 73.75 -26.57 0.27
N ALA A 308 72.73 -27.16 -0.38
CA ALA A 308 72.88 -28.28 -1.29
C ALA A 308 73.71 -27.94 -2.55
N LEU A 309 73.54 -26.72 -3.10
CA LEU A 309 74.37 -26.24 -4.21
C LEU A 309 75.83 -26.00 -3.77
N ALA A 310 76.06 -25.45 -2.58
CA ALA A 310 77.38 -25.25 -2.01
C ALA A 310 78.09 -26.59 -1.74
N ALA A 311 77.38 -27.57 -1.16
CA ALA A 311 77.88 -28.93 -0.96
C ALA A 311 78.22 -29.61 -2.30
N LYS A 312 77.37 -29.48 -3.32
CA LYS A 312 77.64 -29.99 -4.68
C LYS A 312 78.83 -29.31 -5.35
N ALA A 313 79.01 -28.00 -5.15
CA ALA A 313 80.17 -27.26 -5.64
C ALA A 313 81.46 -27.71 -4.93
N ALA A 314 81.42 -27.90 -3.61
CA ALA A 314 82.55 -28.42 -2.82
C ALA A 314 82.91 -29.86 -3.23
N ALA A 315 81.93 -30.74 -3.41
CA ALA A 315 82.15 -32.11 -3.90
C ALA A 315 82.78 -32.12 -5.30
N LYS A 316 82.31 -31.26 -6.22
CA LYS A 316 82.93 -31.13 -7.55
C LYS A 316 84.35 -30.54 -7.48
N ALA A 317 84.60 -29.59 -6.58
CA ALA A 317 85.94 -29.04 -6.36
C ALA A 317 86.91 -30.09 -5.80
N ALA A 318 86.45 -30.97 -4.89
CA ALA A 318 87.20 -32.11 -4.40
C ALA A 318 87.52 -33.10 -5.54
N GLN A 319 86.52 -33.49 -6.34
CA GLN A 319 86.72 -34.34 -7.52
C GLN A 319 87.75 -33.75 -8.48
N VAL A 320 87.65 -32.46 -8.83
CA VAL A 320 88.62 -31.79 -9.71
C VAL A 320 90.03 -31.72 -9.08
N ALA A 321 90.13 -31.61 -7.75
CA ALA A 321 91.41 -31.67 -7.05
C ALA A 321 92.02 -33.09 -7.03
N GLU A 322 91.20 -34.13 -6.97
CA GLU A 322 91.63 -35.54 -7.10
C GLU A 322 92.04 -35.89 -8.54
N GLU A 323 91.24 -35.49 -9.53
CA GLU A 323 91.60 -35.57 -10.96
C GLU A 323 92.90 -34.81 -11.25
N ALA A 324 93.11 -33.63 -10.66
CA ALA A 324 94.35 -32.88 -10.79
C ALA A 324 95.55 -33.53 -10.08
N ARG A 325 95.35 -34.31 -9.00
CA ARG A 325 96.41 -35.13 -8.39
C ARG A 325 96.75 -36.32 -9.28
N TYR A 326 95.74 -37.10 -9.69
CA TYR A 326 95.90 -38.23 -10.59
C TYR A 326 96.60 -37.84 -11.89
N ASN A 327 96.21 -36.72 -12.51
CA ASN A 327 96.86 -36.20 -13.72
C ASN A 327 98.32 -35.77 -13.48
N ARG A 328 98.67 -35.24 -12.30
CA ARG A 328 100.07 -34.93 -11.94
C ARG A 328 100.89 -36.19 -11.72
N GLU A 329 100.33 -37.20 -11.05
CA GLU A 329 100.98 -38.50 -10.83
C GLU A 329 101.18 -39.25 -12.17
N TYR A 330 100.18 -39.20 -13.06
CA TYR A 330 100.26 -39.74 -14.41
C TYR A 330 101.31 -39.01 -15.25
N MET A 331 101.32 -37.67 -15.26
CA MET A 331 102.35 -36.90 -15.96
C MET A 331 103.74 -37.15 -15.38
N ALA A 332 103.92 -37.17 -14.06
CA ALA A 332 105.21 -37.48 -13.44
C ALA A 332 105.70 -38.91 -13.78
N LYS A 333 104.78 -39.88 -13.93
CA LYS A 333 105.12 -41.21 -14.45
C LYS A 333 105.50 -41.17 -15.92
N MET A 334 104.76 -40.46 -16.77
CA MET A 334 105.09 -40.29 -18.19
C MET A 334 106.43 -39.58 -18.39
N ASP A 335 106.73 -38.55 -17.59
CA ASP A 335 108.01 -37.85 -17.56
C ASP A 335 109.16 -38.76 -17.08
N ALA A 336 108.90 -39.66 -16.12
CA ALA A 336 109.86 -40.66 -15.67
C ALA A 336 110.11 -41.77 -16.73
N ASP A 337 109.05 -42.26 -17.37
CA ASP A 337 109.14 -43.21 -18.49
C ASP A 337 109.81 -42.56 -19.72
N GLU A 338 109.56 -41.28 -19.98
CA GLU A 338 110.27 -40.50 -20.99
C GLU A 338 111.73 -40.25 -20.60
N ALA A 339 112.05 -39.91 -19.35
CA ALA A 339 113.42 -39.76 -18.90
C ALA A 339 114.18 -41.11 -18.99
N ALA A 340 113.52 -42.23 -18.70
CA ALA A 340 114.07 -43.57 -18.91
C ALA A 340 114.29 -43.87 -20.41
N ARG A 341 113.34 -43.52 -21.28
CA ARG A 341 113.48 -43.63 -22.74
C ARG A 341 114.60 -42.73 -23.27
N ARG A 342 114.69 -41.47 -22.83
CA ARG A 342 115.73 -40.51 -23.20
C ARG A 342 117.11 -41.03 -22.76
N ARG A 343 117.26 -41.51 -21.53
CA ARG A 343 118.49 -42.19 -21.05
C ARG A 343 118.82 -43.45 -21.86
N ALA A 344 117.83 -44.27 -22.22
CA ALA A 344 118.04 -45.44 -23.07
C ALA A 344 118.42 -45.06 -24.52
N VAL A 345 117.88 -43.95 -25.04
CA VAL A 345 118.25 -43.35 -26.32
C VAL A 345 119.62 -42.70 -26.25
N GLU A 346 120.01 -42.07 -25.14
CA GLU A 346 121.36 -41.54 -24.88
C GLU A 346 122.38 -42.67 -24.79
N ILE A 347 122.11 -43.74 -24.05
CA ILE A 347 122.96 -44.94 -23.99
C ILE A 347 123.05 -45.62 -25.38
N ARG A 348 121.95 -45.68 -26.13
CA ARG A 348 121.96 -46.14 -27.52
C ARG A 348 122.72 -45.18 -28.42
N ALA A 349 122.61 -43.86 -28.22
CA ALA A 349 123.27 -42.83 -29.02
C ALA A 349 124.76 -42.76 -28.71
N GLU A 350 125.21 -42.99 -27.48
CA GLU A 350 126.62 -43.20 -27.14
C GLU A 350 127.13 -44.50 -27.75
N LYS A 351 126.37 -45.61 -27.66
CA LYS A 351 126.75 -46.88 -28.29
C LYS A 351 126.85 -46.75 -29.81
N MET A 352 125.94 -46.00 -30.42
CA MET A 352 125.97 -45.64 -31.83
C MET A 352 127.12 -44.67 -32.13
N ARG A 353 127.36 -43.63 -31.32
CA ARG A 353 128.46 -42.67 -31.50
C ARG A 353 129.82 -43.35 -31.43
N ARG A 354 130.02 -44.27 -30.48
CA ARG A 354 131.20 -45.17 -30.40
C ARG A 354 131.30 -46.17 -31.57
N ALA A 355 130.22 -46.40 -32.32
CA ALA A 355 130.23 -47.15 -33.57
C ALA A 355 130.37 -46.24 -34.82
N PHE A 356 130.00 -44.97 -34.72
CA PHE A 356 130.06 -43.91 -35.73
C PHE A 356 131.48 -43.33 -35.83
N GLU A 357 132.13 -43.16 -34.67
CA GLU A 357 133.58 -42.96 -34.47
C GLU A 357 134.41 -44.13 -35.04
N ARG A 358 133.77 -45.30 -35.24
CA ARG A 358 134.35 -46.48 -35.93
C ARG A 358 133.80 -46.69 -37.35
N GLY A 359 132.90 -45.83 -37.86
CA GLY A 359 131.97 -46.21 -38.94
C GLY A 359 131.60 -45.15 -39.98
N GLY A 360 131.89 -43.86 -39.78
CA GLY A 360 131.71 -42.81 -40.81
C GLY A 360 130.26 -42.28 -40.93
N GLY A 361 130.04 -41.03 -40.53
CA GLY A 361 128.71 -40.56 -40.13
C GLY A 361 127.67 -40.20 -41.19
N ALA A 362 127.94 -40.33 -42.49
CA ALA A 362 127.12 -39.68 -43.53
C ALA A 362 125.72 -40.30 -43.76
N ALA A 363 125.55 -41.60 -43.54
CA ALA A 363 124.37 -42.33 -44.05
C ALA A 363 123.06 -42.13 -43.26
N LEU A 364 123.11 -41.56 -42.05
CA LEU A 364 122.00 -41.66 -41.08
C LEU A 364 121.08 -40.42 -41.03
N GLN A 365 121.50 -39.27 -41.54
CA GLN A 365 120.66 -38.06 -41.53
C GLN A 365 119.46 -38.17 -42.49
N ALA A 366 119.67 -38.71 -43.70
CA ALA A 366 118.62 -38.88 -44.71
C ALA A 366 117.42 -39.72 -44.19
N SER A 367 117.68 -40.74 -43.37
CA SER A 367 116.64 -41.61 -42.79
C SER A 367 115.72 -40.91 -41.79
N LEU A 368 116.15 -39.78 -41.19
CA LEU A 368 115.36 -39.04 -40.20
C LEU A 368 114.45 -38.01 -40.89
N GLU A 369 114.93 -37.39 -41.97
CA GLU A 369 114.15 -36.45 -42.79
C GLU A 369 112.98 -37.14 -43.51
N GLU A 370 113.14 -38.40 -43.90
CA GLU A 370 112.08 -39.20 -44.52
C GLU A 370 110.96 -39.56 -43.51
N GLN A 371 111.32 -39.91 -42.27
CA GLN A 371 110.34 -40.19 -41.21
C GLN A 371 109.50 -38.96 -40.85
N ALA A 372 110.12 -37.78 -40.74
CA ALA A 372 109.43 -36.54 -40.41
C ALA A 372 108.31 -36.19 -41.41
N ARG A 373 108.47 -36.54 -42.70
CA ARG A 373 107.45 -36.31 -43.74
C ARG A 373 106.25 -37.27 -43.60
N LEU A 374 106.48 -38.51 -43.18
CA LEU A 374 105.42 -39.51 -43.00
C LEU A 374 104.50 -39.19 -41.81
N ASP A 375 105.04 -38.64 -40.74
CA ASP A 375 104.24 -38.28 -39.56
C ASP A 375 103.47 -36.97 -39.73
N ALA A 376 103.99 -36.00 -40.50
CA ALA A 376 103.21 -34.83 -40.93
C ALA A 376 101.96 -35.23 -41.73
N ALA A 377 102.11 -36.12 -42.72
CA ALA A 377 101.00 -36.63 -43.54
C ALA A 377 99.99 -37.50 -42.77
N ARG A 378 100.33 -37.96 -41.55
CA ARG A 378 99.40 -38.63 -40.62
C ARG A 378 98.61 -37.63 -39.78
N ALA A 379 99.25 -36.55 -39.33
CA ALA A 379 98.59 -35.49 -38.56
C ALA A 379 97.47 -34.80 -39.36
N GLU A 380 97.71 -34.51 -40.65
CA GLU A 380 96.71 -33.90 -41.54
C GLU A 380 95.44 -34.77 -41.71
N ARG A 381 95.60 -36.09 -41.80
CA ARG A 381 94.47 -37.03 -41.92
C ARG A 381 93.62 -37.07 -40.65
N LEU A 382 94.27 -37.14 -39.48
CA LEU A 382 93.58 -37.13 -38.19
C LEU A 382 92.85 -35.80 -37.92
N ALA A 383 93.38 -34.67 -38.42
CA ALA A 383 92.68 -33.40 -38.37
C ALA A 383 91.40 -33.40 -39.22
N ALA A 384 91.47 -33.88 -40.47
CA ALA A 384 90.30 -33.98 -41.35
C ALA A 384 89.21 -34.93 -40.81
N GLU A 385 89.60 -36.06 -40.20
CA GLU A 385 88.67 -36.97 -39.54
C GLU A 385 87.99 -36.33 -38.31
N ALA A 386 88.72 -35.52 -37.53
CA ALA A 386 88.16 -34.79 -36.40
C ALA A 386 87.16 -33.69 -36.81
N GLU A 387 87.43 -32.95 -37.88
CA GLU A 387 86.49 -31.95 -38.42
C GLU A 387 85.21 -32.60 -38.96
N ALA A 388 85.32 -33.73 -39.66
CA ALA A 388 84.17 -34.50 -40.13
C ALA A 388 83.29 -35.00 -38.97
N ALA A 389 83.91 -35.54 -37.91
CA ALA A 389 83.21 -35.99 -36.72
C ALA A 389 82.52 -34.84 -35.95
N ALA A 390 83.14 -33.66 -35.91
CA ALA A 390 82.54 -32.46 -35.31
C ALA A 390 81.29 -31.99 -36.10
N ALA A 391 81.37 -31.96 -37.43
CA ALA A 391 80.26 -31.58 -38.30
C ALA A 391 79.08 -32.57 -38.22
N GLU A 392 79.35 -33.87 -38.12
CA GLU A 392 78.29 -34.88 -37.94
C GLU A 392 77.60 -34.74 -36.58
N LYS A 393 78.38 -34.53 -35.50
CA LYS A 393 77.85 -34.30 -34.16
C LYS A 393 76.95 -33.06 -34.12
N GLU A 394 77.35 -31.96 -34.76
CA GLU A 394 76.55 -30.73 -34.78
C GLU A 394 75.21 -30.93 -35.52
N ARG A 395 75.18 -31.73 -36.60
CA ARG A 395 73.93 -32.13 -37.26
C ARG A 395 73.00 -32.90 -36.32
N ARG A 396 73.53 -33.90 -35.60
CA ARG A 396 72.76 -34.71 -34.64
C ARG A 396 72.20 -33.85 -33.49
N ASP A 397 72.99 -32.90 -32.97
CA ASP A 397 72.55 -31.97 -31.92
C ASP A 397 71.48 -30.98 -32.42
N ARG A 398 71.58 -30.51 -33.67
CA ARG A 398 70.55 -29.67 -34.31
C ARG A 398 69.24 -30.43 -34.52
N GLU A 399 69.29 -31.68 -35.00
CA GLU A 399 68.11 -32.54 -35.12
C GLU A 399 67.46 -32.83 -33.77
N ARG A 400 68.26 -33.13 -32.75
CA ARG A 400 67.77 -33.39 -31.39
C ARG A 400 66.99 -32.18 -30.84
N ARG A 401 67.58 -30.99 -30.89
CA ARG A 401 66.92 -29.74 -30.46
C ARG A 401 65.61 -29.48 -31.20
N ARG A 402 65.56 -29.84 -32.50
CA ARG A 402 64.32 -29.73 -33.30
C ARG A 402 63.23 -30.69 -32.80
N ARG A 403 63.56 -31.95 -32.50
CA ARG A 403 62.59 -32.93 -31.96
C ARG A 403 62.10 -32.51 -30.57
N GLU A 404 63.01 -32.08 -29.70
CA GLU A 404 62.67 -31.53 -28.37
C GLU A 404 61.72 -30.31 -28.50
N ALA A 405 61.96 -29.41 -29.47
CA ALA A 405 61.04 -28.31 -29.75
C ALA A 405 59.67 -28.78 -30.27
N GLU A 406 59.62 -29.70 -31.23
CA GLU A 406 58.38 -30.27 -31.77
C GLU A 406 57.56 -31.02 -30.68
N GLU A 407 58.21 -31.67 -29.72
CA GLU A 407 57.58 -32.29 -28.54
C GLU A 407 57.05 -31.24 -27.53
N THR A 408 57.78 -30.14 -27.29
CA THR A 408 57.26 -29.04 -26.45
C THR A 408 56.06 -28.34 -27.09
N MET A 409 56.00 -28.24 -28.42
CA MET A 409 54.83 -27.68 -29.11
C MET A 409 53.60 -28.58 -28.95
N ARG A 410 53.74 -29.89 -29.18
CA ARG A 410 52.64 -30.86 -28.99
C ARG A 410 52.09 -30.86 -27.56
N THR A 411 52.97 -30.88 -26.56
CA THR A 411 52.53 -30.87 -25.15
C THR A 411 51.87 -29.55 -24.73
N LEU A 412 52.20 -28.42 -25.39
CA LEU A 412 51.47 -27.15 -25.23
C LEU A 412 50.11 -27.18 -25.94
N GLU A 413 50.02 -27.74 -27.15
CA GLU A 413 48.76 -27.92 -27.88
C GLU A 413 47.79 -28.83 -27.12
N GLU A 414 48.27 -29.95 -26.57
CA GLU A 414 47.51 -30.85 -25.69
C GLU A 414 47.00 -30.14 -24.43
N GLN A 415 47.84 -29.33 -23.76
CA GLN A 415 47.44 -28.55 -22.59
C GLN A 415 46.41 -27.45 -22.93
N ILE A 416 46.48 -26.86 -24.13
CA ILE A 416 45.49 -25.90 -24.62
C ILE A 416 44.17 -26.61 -24.91
N ALA A 417 44.20 -27.75 -25.59
CA ALA A 417 43.02 -28.56 -25.87
C ALA A 417 42.32 -29.04 -24.59
N ALA A 418 43.07 -29.55 -23.61
CA ALA A 418 42.55 -29.95 -22.31
C ALA A 418 41.85 -28.78 -21.58
N LYS A 419 42.50 -27.60 -21.51
CA LYS A 419 41.90 -26.40 -20.89
C LYS A 419 40.70 -25.85 -21.66
N GLN A 420 40.60 -26.10 -22.96
CA GLN A 420 39.39 -25.78 -23.73
C GLN A 420 38.25 -26.77 -23.43
N ALA A 421 38.54 -28.07 -23.31
CA ALA A 421 37.57 -29.09 -22.92
C ALA A 421 37.04 -28.86 -21.48
N GLU A 422 37.92 -28.57 -20.51
CA GLU A 422 37.53 -28.18 -19.15
C GLU A 422 36.57 -26.99 -19.14
N ARG A 423 36.88 -25.94 -19.94
CA ARG A 423 36.03 -24.75 -20.05
C ARG A 423 34.68 -25.04 -20.73
N ALA A 424 34.65 -25.94 -21.71
CA ALA A 424 33.41 -26.38 -22.35
C ALA A 424 32.53 -27.14 -21.35
N ALA A 425 33.08 -28.15 -20.66
CA ALA A 425 32.38 -28.92 -19.65
C ALA A 425 31.86 -28.04 -18.49
N ALA A 426 32.67 -27.07 -18.02
CA ALA A 426 32.25 -26.12 -17.01
C ALA A 426 31.11 -25.19 -17.50
N ALA A 427 31.12 -24.78 -18.78
CA ALA A 427 30.05 -24.00 -19.37
C ALA A 427 28.76 -24.80 -19.56
N GLU A 428 28.84 -26.09 -19.86
CA GLU A 428 27.70 -27.00 -19.94
C GLU A 428 27.09 -27.29 -18.56
N ALA A 429 27.92 -27.60 -17.55
CA ALA A 429 27.46 -27.73 -16.16
C ALA A 429 26.79 -26.45 -15.66
N ALA A 430 27.32 -25.27 -16.02
CA ALA A 430 26.69 -23.98 -15.70
C ALA A 430 25.39 -23.70 -16.46
N ARG A 431 25.16 -24.32 -17.63
CA ARG A 431 23.85 -24.30 -18.32
C ARG A 431 22.85 -25.22 -17.62
N GLN A 432 23.24 -26.47 -17.35
CA GLN A 432 22.41 -27.44 -16.65
C GLN A 432 21.95 -26.93 -15.28
N LEU A 433 22.84 -26.29 -14.50
CA LEU A 433 22.48 -25.66 -13.22
C LEU A 433 21.44 -24.53 -13.40
N ARG A 434 21.58 -23.70 -14.44
CA ARG A 434 20.61 -22.63 -14.74
C ARG A 434 19.26 -23.20 -15.17
N GLU A 435 19.27 -24.25 -15.98
CA GLU A 435 18.06 -24.95 -16.44
C GLU A 435 17.32 -25.54 -15.23
N GLN A 436 18.00 -26.33 -14.39
CA GLN A 436 17.49 -26.86 -13.11
C GLN A 436 16.92 -25.76 -12.20
N MET A 437 17.61 -24.62 -12.06
CA MET A 437 17.11 -23.49 -11.26
C MET A 437 15.84 -22.86 -11.87
N THR A 438 15.72 -22.78 -13.20
CA THR A 438 14.49 -22.29 -13.86
C THR A 438 13.34 -23.29 -13.78
N GLU A 439 13.63 -24.59 -13.78
CA GLU A 439 12.62 -25.64 -13.58
C GLU A 439 12.14 -25.68 -12.13
N ALA A 440 13.05 -25.56 -11.16
CA ALA A 440 12.69 -25.39 -9.75
C ALA A 440 11.85 -24.11 -9.51
N GLU A 441 12.17 -23.00 -10.18
CA GLU A 441 11.38 -21.77 -10.09
C GLU A 441 9.97 -21.94 -10.71
N ARG A 442 9.87 -22.67 -11.84
CA ARG A 442 8.57 -23.02 -12.47
C ARG A 442 7.74 -23.94 -11.56
N ALA A 443 8.34 -24.97 -10.98
CA ALA A 443 7.68 -25.88 -10.04
C ALA A 443 7.21 -25.13 -8.78
N ALA A 444 8.04 -24.25 -8.22
CA ALA A 444 7.67 -23.42 -7.08
C ALA A 444 6.52 -22.43 -7.38
N LYS A 445 6.46 -21.89 -8.61
CA LYS A 445 5.32 -21.08 -9.08
C LYS A 445 4.05 -21.92 -9.19
N GLN A 446 4.12 -23.10 -9.81
CA GLN A 446 2.98 -24.02 -9.92
C GLN A 446 2.46 -24.47 -8.55
N ALA A 447 3.34 -24.83 -7.61
CA ALA A 447 2.96 -25.19 -6.25
C ALA A 447 2.21 -24.05 -5.54
N ARG A 448 2.69 -22.80 -5.66
CA ARG A 448 2.01 -21.61 -5.11
C ARG A 448 0.65 -21.33 -5.79
N GLU A 449 0.49 -21.67 -7.06
CA GLU A 449 -0.81 -21.54 -7.74
C GLU A 449 -1.80 -22.63 -7.31
N VAL A 450 -1.35 -23.87 -7.14
CA VAL A 450 -2.14 -24.96 -6.55
C VAL A 450 -2.59 -24.59 -5.13
N GLU A 451 -1.67 -24.21 -4.25
CA GLU A 451 -1.97 -23.81 -2.88
C GLU A 451 -2.96 -22.63 -2.83
N LYS A 452 -2.80 -21.64 -3.72
CA LYS A 452 -3.73 -20.50 -3.85
C LYS A 452 -5.12 -20.92 -4.34
N MET A 453 -5.22 -21.95 -5.17
CA MET A 453 -6.50 -22.52 -5.61
C MET A 453 -7.15 -23.40 -4.52
N GLU A 454 -6.36 -24.11 -3.71
CA GLU A 454 -6.83 -24.87 -2.56
C GLU A 454 -7.34 -23.95 -1.44
N ARG A 455 -6.58 -22.90 -1.07
CA ARG A 455 -7.03 -21.84 -0.15
C ARG A 455 -8.33 -21.19 -0.63
N ARG A 456 -8.51 -21.00 -1.95
CA ARG A 456 -9.76 -20.49 -2.54
C ARG A 456 -10.92 -21.48 -2.46
N ARG A 457 -10.67 -22.79 -2.66
CA ARG A 457 -11.68 -23.85 -2.43
C ARG A 457 -12.10 -23.86 -0.96
N GLN A 458 -11.15 -23.97 -0.03
CA GLN A 458 -11.40 -23.91 1.42
C GLN A 458 -12.22 -22.68 1.84
N GLN A 459 -11.95 -21.49 1.26
CA GLN A 459 -12.74 -20.29 1.50
C GLN A 459 -14.17 -20.39 0.94
N ALA A 460 -14.36 -20.96 -0.26
CA ALA A 460 -15.68 -21.18 -0.84
C ALA A 460 -16.48 -22.24 -0.06
N ASP A 461 -15.82 -23.32 0.37
CA ASP A 461 -16.40 -24.40 1.17
C ASP A 461 -16.80 -23.90 2.57
N ALA A 462 -15.95 -23.10 3.22
CA ALA A 462 -16.27 -22.44 4.48
C ALA A 462 -17.45 -21.46 4.35
N PHE A 463 -17.52 -20.68 3.26
CA PHE A 463 -18.64 -19.78 3.00
C PHE A 463 -19.94 -20.55 2.69
N ALA A 464 -19.84 -21.67 1.97
CA ALA A 464 -20.97 -22.58 1.73
C ALA A 464 -21.46 -23.20 3.05
N ALA A 465 -20.56 -23.63 3.93
CA ALA A 465 -20.88 -24.14 5.27
C ALA A 465 -21.55 -23.08 6.16
N GLN A 466 -21.05 -21.83 6.17
CA GLN A 466 -21.71 -20.72 6.85
C GLN A 466 -23.12 -20.46 6.31
N LYS A 467 -23.29 -20.46 4.98
CA LYS A 467 -24.60 -20.29 4.33
C LYS A 467 -25.56 -21.44 4.67
N ALA A 468 -25.06 -22.67 4.74
CA ALA A 468 -25.83 -23.84 5.16
C ALA A 468 -26.24 -23.75 6.64
N ALA A 469 -25.33 -23.38 7.54
CA ALA A 469 -25.63 -23.19 8.97
C ALA A 469 -26.67 -22.08 9.20
N VAL A 470 -26.61 -20.97 8.45
CA VAL A 470 -27.65 -19.92 8.49
C VAL A 470 -28.98 -20.41 7.91
N ALA A 471 -28.96 -21.27 6.89
CA ALA A 471 -30.18 -21.89 6.37
C ALA A 471 -30.80 -22.89 7.36
N GLU A 472 -29.99 -23.66 8.09
CA GLU A 472 -30.45 -24.51 9.19
C GLU A 472 -31.01 -23.70 10.35
N GLN A 473 -30.33 -22.64 10.81
CA GLN A 473 -30.86 -21.77 11.86
C GLN A 473 -32.20 -21.13 11.45
N ARG A 474 -32.37 -20.79 10.16
CA ARG A 474 -33.65 -20.32 9.62
C ARG A 474 -34.72 -21.43 9.58
N ARG A 475 -34.34 -22.68 9.27
CA ARG A 475 -35.26 -23.84 9.36
C ARG A 475 -35.69 -24.11 10.81
N ARG A 476 -34.74 -24.21 11.75
CA ARG A 476 -35.03 -24.45 13.17
C ARG A 476 -35.94 -23.36 13.74
N ARG A 477 -35.64 -22.07 13.47
CA ARG A 477 -36.56 -20.97 13.83
C ARG A 477 -37.92 -21.07 13.16
N PHE A 478 -37.98 -21.47 11.89
CA PHE A 478 -39.26 -21.67 11.20
C PHE A 478 -40.05 -22.86 11.77
N GLU A 479 -39.37 -23.89 12.25
CA GLU A 479 -39.94 -25.06 12.92
C GLU A 479 -40.43 -24.68 14.34
N GLU A 480 -39.65 -23.91 15.12
CA GLU A 480 -40.04 -23.27 16.38
C GLU A 480 -41.26 -22.35 16.21
N TYR A 481 -41.33 -21.55 15.13
CA TYR A 481 -42.52 -20.73 14.80
C TYR A 481 -43.67 -21.53 14.16
N ARG A 482 -43.45 -22.82 13.84
CA ARG A 482 -44.46 -23.73 13.27
C ARG A 482 -45.00 -24.72 14.33
N ASP A 483 -44.45 -24.72 15.54
CA ASP A 483 -45.05 -25.43 16.67
C ASP A 483 -46.55 -25.08 16.73
N PRO A 484 -47.44 -26.09 16.71
CA PRO A 484 -48.84 -25.86 16.43
C PRO A 484 -49.46 -25.05 17.56
N VAL A 485 -49.92 -23.83 17.24
CA VAL A 485 -50.59 -22.88 18.16
C VAL A 485 -51.42 -23.66 19.17
N GLU A 486 -50.98 -23.60 20.43
CA GLU A 486 -51.47 -24.46 21.50
C GLU A 486 -53.00 -24.39 21.56
N GLU A 487 -53.67 -25.51 21.86
CA GLU A 487 -55.12 -25.61 21.65
C GLU A 487 -55.92 -24.54 22.41
N ARG A 488 -55.40 -24.14 23.58
CA ARG A 488 -55.86 -23.02 24.42
C ARG A 488 -55.86 -21.63 23.74
N TYR A 489 -55.18 -21.46 22.61
CA TYR A 489 -55.13 -20.21 21.82
C TYR A 489 -55.72 -20.36 20.41
N LYS A 490 -56.09 -21.56 19.94
CA LYS A 490 -56.66 -21.76 18.59
C LYS A 490 -57.89 -20.88 18.31
N TRP A 491 -58.71 -20.59 19.32
CA TRP A 491 -59.88 -19.71 19.21
C TRP A 491 -59.54 -18.25 18.88
N LEU A 492 -58.41 -17.72 19.37
CA LEU A 492 -57.93 -16.36 19.05
C LEU A 492 -57.48 -16.25 17.59
N HIS A 493 -56.92 -17.33 17.04
CA HIS A 493 -56.39 -17.36 15.67
C HIS A 493 -57.37 -17.93 14.63
N ALA A 494 -58.51 -18.49 15.06
CA ALA A 494 -59.52 -19.07 14.16
C ALA A 494 -60.08 -18.07 13.14
N ALA A 495 -60.44 -16.84 13.56
CA ALA A 495 -61.01 -15.84 12.66
C ALA A 495 -59.99 -15.25 11.64
N PRO A 496 -58.72 -14.99 12.02
CA PRO A 496 -57.66 -14.73 11.03
C PRO A 496 -57.42 -15.89 10.07
N MET A 497 -57.29 -17.13 10.57
CA MET A 497 -56.98 -18.32 9.76
C MET A 497 -58.13 -18.73 8.81
N ALA A 498 -59.38 -18.42 9.16
CA ALA A 498 -60.54 -18.63 8.31
C ALA A 498 -60.74 -17.54 7.23
N GLY A 499 -59.87 -16.52 7.16
CA GLY A 499 -59.94 -15.44 6.16
C GLY A 499 -61.13 -14.48 6.30
N THR A 500 -61.96 -14.63 7.32
CA THR A 500 -63.21 -13.86 7.49
C THR A 500 -63.00 -12.43 8.01
N GLN A 501 -61.81 -12.12 8.54
CA GLN A 501 -61.47 -10.76 8.98
C GLN A 501 -61.04 -9.86 7.81
N ARG A 502 -61.88 -8.87 7.47
CA ARG A 502 -61.66 -7.86 6.42
C ARG A 502 -60.28 -7.17 6.43
N ALA A 503 -59.59 -7.12 7.58
CA ALA A 503 -58.29 -6.47 7.71
C ALA A 503 -57.15 -7.18 6.93
N PHE A 504 -57.21 -8.50 6.78
CA PHE A 504 -56.13 -9.29 6.15
C PHE A 504 -56.39 -9.63 4.67
N ASN A 505 -57.62 -9.48 4.19
CA ASN A 505 -58.00 -9.84 2.81
C ASN A 505 -57.31 -8.97 1.73
N ASN A 506 -56.66 -7.87 2.11
CA ASN A 506 -55.84 -7.03 1.21
C ASN A 506 -54.43 -7.60 0.94
N LEU A 507 -54.03 -8.70 1.61
CA LEU A 507 -52.78 -9.42 1.34
C LEU A 507 -53.00 -10.68 0.47
N ALA A 508 -54.25 -11.02 0.16
CA ALA A 508 -54.55 -12.03 -0.86
C ALA A 508 -54.15 -11.49 -2.24
N VAL A 509 -53.02 -11.97 -2.76
CA VAL A 509 -52.59 -11.65 -4.13
C VAL A 509 -53.66 -12.18 -5.10
N PRO A 510 -54.25 -11.34 -5.98
CA PRO A 510 -55.24 -11.81 -6.95
C PRO A 510 -54.63 -12.91 -7.83
N GLU A 511 -55.37 -13.99 -8.06
CA GLU A 511 -54.84 -15.28 -8.53
C GLU A 511 -54.02 -15.17 -9.84
N GLY A 512 -54.37 -14.23 -10.72
CA GLY A 512 -53.61 -13.93 -11.95
C GLY A 512 -52.18 -13.38 -11.75
N LYS A 513 -51.81 -12.87 -10.58
CA LYS A 513 -50.45 -12.33 -10.32
C LYS A 513 -49.44 -13.39 -9.89
N ALA A 514 -49.87 -14.53 -9.33
CA ALA A 514 -48.97 -15.64 -9.01
C ALA A 514 -48.34 -16.23 -10.28
N ALA A 515 -49.13 -16.35 -11.36
CA ALA A 515 -48.66 -16.84 -12.66
C ALA A 515 -47.56 -15.96 -13.28
N MET A 516 -47.69 -14.63 -13.21
CA MET A 516 -46.66 -13.71 -13.73
C MET A 516 -45.32 -13.86 -13.01
N LEU A 517 -45.32 -14.04 -11.68
CA LEU A 517 -44.07 -14.20 -10.93
C LEU A 517 -43.38 -15.54 -11.21
N ALA A 518 -44.15 -16.61 -11.45
CA ALA A 518 -43.60 -17.91 -11.88
C ALA A 518 -42.97 -17.84 -13.29
N SER A 519 -43.45 -16.95 -14.16
CA SER A 519 -42.88 -16.75 -15.51
C SER A 519 -41.62 -15.87 -15.59
N MET A 520 -41.14 -15.33 -14.45
CA MET A 520 -39.91 -14.52 -14.40
C MET A 520 -38.69 -15.27 -13.83
N THR A 521 -38.77 -16.60 -13.71
CA THR A 521 -37.67 -17.47 -13.26
C THR A 521 -37.33 -18.53 -14.32
N LEU A 522 -36.88 -18.05 -15.50
CA LEU A 522 -36.22 -18.81 -16.57
C LEU A 522 -34.95 -18.04 -16.99
#